data_AF-A0AAV4C379-F1
#
_entry.id   AF-A0AAV4C379-F1
#
_cell.length_a   1.000
_cell.length_b   1.000
_cell.length_c   1.000
_cell.angle_alpha   90.00
_cell.angle_beta   90.00
_cell.angle_gamma   90.00
#
_symmetry.space_group_name_H-M   'P 1'
#
loop_
_entity.id
_entity.type
_entity.pdbx_description
1 polymer ?
#
loop_
_entity_poly.entity_id
_entity_poly.type
_entity_poly.pdbx_seq_one_letter_code
_entity_poly.pdbx_strand_id
1 'polypeptide(L)'
;MAFLQYFLDDAIHGVQDSLSGWWVAVKCWRDEARLLKDKPAPPKAFSHLAKQREEQQGKNSDNDGTLSDIVWNTVTTAGVALLITFLIQTGCSFVASLFGDSFSSGLYVSSLVLHFLWWFPSMAVIKLTSIINNNEVADKVFLFKYGKPKFVPIGASISEFIFSCIYQTIFIVQAEIVCMLVPWQWVSRLLEWLHYSLFYALYAFEYKWASLGIPGHTRVAQIENNCPYYFAFGLPIHFIVGFWDSLYTRTMAFTLLFPFSILGATVAAPPRSQFFFPIHIMFPSVYVTNEACKLLRLLSGKSKAQTQKPTDPMLR
;
A
#
# COMPACT_ATOMS: atom_id res chain seq x y z
N MET A 1 -1.53 23.29 28.18
CA MET A 1 -2.31 24.03 27.15
C MET A 1 -1.62 24.00 25.80
N ALA A 2 -0.39 24.52 25.65
CA ALA A 2 0.33 24.53 24.37
C ALA A 2 0.51 23.14 23.71
N PHE A 3 0.84 22.11 24.49
CA PHE A 3 0.98 20.74 23.97
C PHE A 3 -0.30 20.20 23.31
N LEU A 4 -1.46 20.42 23.94
CA LEU A 4 -2.75 19.97 23.41
C LEU A 4 -3.11 20.71 22.11
N GLN A 5 -2.75 21.99 22.03
CA GLN A 5 -2.96 22.81 20.83
C GLN A 5 -2.10 22.32 19.66
N TYR A 6 -0.79 22.08 19.87
CA TYR A 6 0.05 21.50 18.82
C TYR A 6 -0.41 20.11 18.37
N PHE A 7 -0.83 19.27 19.31
CA PHE A 7 -1.39 17.96 19.00
C PHE A 7 -2.68 18.05 18.17
N LEU A 8 -3.60 18.95 18.55
CA LEU A 8 -4.85 19.19 17.82
C LEU A 8 -4.58 19.78 16.43
N ASP A 9 -3.65 20.74 16.33
CA ASP A 9 -3.30 21.35 15.05
C ASP A 9 -2.68 20.32 14.09
N ASP A 10 -1.75 19.48 14.57
CA ASP A 10 -1.16 18.41 13.76
C ASP A 10 -2.21 17.37 13.34
N ALA A 11 -3.14 17.03 14.25
CA ALA A 11 -4.24 16.12 13.94
C ALA A 11 -5.21 16.72 12.90
N ILE A 12 -5.57 18.00 13.03
CA ILE A 12 -6.44 18.70 12.09
C ILE A 12 -5.77 18.75 10.70
N HIS A 13 -4.47 19.08 10.63
CA HIS A 13 -3.73 19.05 9.38
C HIS A 13 -3.69 17.65 8.76
N GLY A 14 -3.51 16.60 9.57
CA GLY A 14 -3.54 15.22 9.10
C GLY A 14 -4.88 14.85 8.44
N VAL A 15 -6.00 15.17 9.10
CA VAL A 15 -7.34 14.91 8.54
C VAL A 15 -7.58 15.73 7.28
N GLN A 16 -7.19 17.02 7.28
CA GLN A 16 -7.34 17.89 6.10
C GLN A 16 -6.56 17.36 4.91
N ASP A 17 -5.31 16.93 5.09
CA ASP A 17 -4.49 16.37 4.03
C ASP A 17 -5.04 15.04 3.50
N SER A 18 -5.60 14.20 4.38
CA SER A 18 -6.29 12.97 3.99
C SER A 18 -7.50 13.25 3.09
N LEU A 19 -8.32 14.24 3.46
CA LEU A 19 -9.48 14.65 2.67
C LEU A 19 -9.10 15.45 1.40
N SER A 20 -7.95 16.12 1.39
CA SER A 20 -7.48 16.88 0.23
C SER A 20 -7.30 16.02 -1.02
N GLY A 21 -6.98 14.73 -0.84
CA GLY A 21 -6.86 13.77 -1.94
C GLY A 21 -8.15 13.62 -2.75
N TRP A 22 -9.31 13.69 -2.09
CA TRP A 22 -10.62 13.71 -2.76
C TRP A 22 -10.83 14.99 -3.56
N TRP A 23 -10.45 16.13 -3.00
CA TRP A 23 -10.55 17.41 -3.69
C TRP A 23 -9.67 17.45 -4.95
N VAL A 24 -8.45 16.92 -4.85
CA VAL A 24 -7.51 16.81 -5.98
C VAL A 24 -8.07 15.89 -7.06
N ALA A 25 -8.61 14.72 -6.69
CA ALA A 25 -9.26 13.82 -7.64
C ALA A 25 -10.43 14.49 -8.38
N VAL A 26 -11.29 15.21 -7.65
CA VAL A 26 -12.42 15.95 -8.24
C VAL A 26 -11.93 17.08 -9.16
N LYS A 27 -10.86 17.77 -8.79
CA LYS A 27 -10.27 18.82 -9.62
C LYS A 27 -9.70 18.24 -10.92
N CYS A 28 -8.93 17.15 -10.82
CA CYS A 28 -8.44 16.43 -11.99
C CYS A 28 -9.59 15.98 -12.90
N TRP A 29 -10.67 15.42 -12.33
CA TRP A 29 -11.87 15.03 -13.08
C TRP A 29 -12.51 16.22 -13.81
N ARG A 30 -12.62 17.36 -13.14
CA ARG A 30 -13.21 18.58 -13.71
C ARG A 30 -12.36 19.13 -14.84
N ASP A 31 -11.05 19.12 -14.69
CA ASP A 31 -10.12 19.66 -15.67
C ASP A 31 -10.02 18.75 -16.91
N GLU A 32 -10.06 17.43 -16.74
CA GLU A 32 -10.26 16.46 -17.85
C GLU A 32 -11.56 16.70 -18.62
N ALA A 33 -12.68 16.86 -17.91
CA ALA A 33 -13.98 17.09 -18.53
C ALA A 33 -14.01 18.40 -19.35
N ARG A 34 -13.23 19.41 -18.95
CA ARG A 34 -13.07 20.65 -19.74
C ARG A 34 -12.25 20.42 -21.00
N LEU A 35 -11.14 19.70 -20.91
CA LEU A 35 -10.29 19.39 -22.07
C LEU A 35 -11.05 18.61 -23.15
N LEU A 36 -11.92 17.68 -22.76
CA LEU A 36 -12.78 16.94 -23.68
C LEU A 36 -13.85 17.83 -24.33
N LYS A 37 -14.36 18.81 -23.59
CA LYS A 37 -15.40 19.73 -24.06
C LYS A 37 -14.85 20.82 -24.98
N ASP A 38 -13.63 21.27 -24.74
CA ASP A 38 -12.94 22.31 -25.51
C ASP A 38 -12.18 21.76 -26.72
N LYS A 39 -12.21 20.44 -26.99
CA LYS A 39 -11.58 19.84 -28.19
C LYS A 39 -12.26 20.39 -29.45
N PRO A 40 -11.61 21.27 -30.24
CA PRO A 40 -12.24 21.86 -31.41
C PRO A 40 -12.50 20.78 -32.45
N ALA A 41 -13.69 20.80 -33.08
CA ALA A 41 -14.03 19.86 -34.13
C ALA A 41 -13.01 19.99 -35.29
N PRO A 42 -12.48 18.88 -35.82
CA PRO A 42 -11.45 18.94 -36.85
C PRO A 42 -12.00 19.65 -38.11
N PRO A 43 -11.26 20.61 -38.70
CA PRO A 43 -11.70 21.26 -39.92
C PRO A 43 -11.85 20.23 -41.05
N LYS A 44 -13.00 20.27 -41.73
CA LYS A 44 -13.43 19.25 -42.73
C LYS A 44 -12.40 18.98 -43.85
N ALA A 45 -11.54 19.95 -44.16
CA ALA A 45 -10.52 19.87 -45.20
C ALA A 45 -9.31 18.96 -44.86
N PHE A 46 -9.10 18.63 -43.58
CA PHE A 46 -8.01 17.76 -43.14
C PHE A 46 -8.51 16.48 -42.45
N SER A 47 -9.77 16.11 -42.65
CA SER A 47 -10.42 14.98 -41.94
C SER A 47 -9.70 13.63 -42.11
N HIS A 48 -9.07 13.37 -43.25
CA HIS A 48 -8.32 12.12 -43.49
C HIS A 48 -6.93 12.12 -42.83
N LEU A 49 -6.19 13.23 -42.87
CA LEU A 49 -4.89 13.39 -42.18
C LEU A 49 -5.07 13.53 -40.66
N ALA A 50 -6.15 14.17 -40.22
CA ALA A 50 -6.56 14.25 -38.82
C ALA A 50 -6.99 12.87 -38.29
N LYS A 51 -7.73 12.06 -39.08
CA LYS A 51 -8.03 10.66 -38.75
C LYS A 51 -6.77 9.80 -38.64
N GLN A 52 -5.82 9.92 -39.56
CA GLN A 52 -4.55 9.18 -39.46
C GLN A 52 -3.69 9.64 -38.27
N ARG A 53 -3.71 10.94 -37.94
CA ARG A 53 -3.06 11.45 -36.71
C ARG A 53 -3.82 11.04 -35.45
N GLU A 54 -5.14 10.89 -35.47
CA GLU A 54 -5.94 10.34 -34.37
C GLU A 54 -5.77 8.82 -34.23
N GLU A 55 -5.53 8.08 -35.31
CA GLU A 55 -5.18 6.66 -35.26
C GLU A 55 -3.73 6.46 -34.76
N GLN A 56 -2.79 7.32 -35.16
CA GLN A 56 -1.40 7.29 -34.65
C GLN A 56 -1.26 7.88 -33.23
N GLN A 57 -2.02 8.93 -32.89
CA GLN A 57 -2.10 9.46 -31.52
C GLN A 57 -2.94 8.56 -30.64
N GLY A 58 -4.02 7.92 -31.11
CA GLY A 58 -4.77 6.92 -30.34
C GLY A 58 -3.86 5.78 -29.88
N LYS A 59 -3.00 5.29 -30.78
CA LYS A 59 -2.02 4.23 -30.45
C LYS A 59 -0.92 4.64 -29.45
N ASN A 60 -0.71 5.94 -29.20
CA ASN A 60 0.30 6.47 -28.27
C ASN A 60 -0.31 7.25 -27.08
N SER A 61 -1.58 7.63 -27.17
CA SER A 61 -2.40 8.37 -26.19
C SER A 61 -3.39 7.46 -25.48
N ASP A 62 -3.55 6.20 -25.90
CA ASP A 62 -4.18 5.12 -25.14
C ASP A 62 -3.50 4.89 -23.77
N ASN A 63 -2.33 5.49 -23.53
CA ASN A 63 -1.63 5.50 -22.25
C ASN A 63 -1.96 6.72 -21.37
N ASP A 64 -2.75 7.67 -21.85
CA ASP A 64 -3.36 8.70 -21.00
C ASP A 64 -4.75 8.22 -20.60
N GLY A 65 -4.78 7.24 -19.70
CA GLY A 65 -6.02 6.76 -19.11
C GLY A 65 -6.79 7.92 -18.50
N THR A 66 -8.03 8.10 -18.94
CA THR A 66 -8.98 9.02 -18.32
C THR A 66 -9.09 8.66 -16.85
N LEU A 67 -9.29 9.62 -15.94
CA LEU A 67 -9.41 9.31 -14.51
C LEU A 67 -10.55 8.31 -14.21
N SER A 68 -11.58 8.24 -15.06
CA SER A 68 -12.61 7.19 -15.05
C SER A 68 -12.07 5.80 -15.39
N ASP A 69 -11.16 5.71 -16.35
CA ASP A 69 -10.52 4.46 -16.77
C ASP A 69 -9.58 3.98 -15.68
N ILE A 70 -8.90 4.90 -15.01
CA ILE A 70 -8.09 4.61 -13.82
C ILE A 70 -8.97 4.06 -12.70
N VAL A 71 -10.11 4.69 -12.38
CA VAL A 71 -11.05 4.18 -11.37
C VAL A 71 -11.60 2.82 -11.77
N TRP A 72 -11.97 2.63 -13.05
CA TRP A 72 -12.47 1.35 -13.54
C TRP A 72 -11.40 0.26 -13.49
N ASN A 73 -10.17 0.56 -13.88
CA ASN A 73 -9.01 -0.32 -13.77
C ASN A 73 -8.68 -0.63 -12.30
N THR A 74 -8.90 0.34 -11.40
CA THR A 74 -8.77 0.15 -9.95
C THR A 74 -9.75 -0.91 -9.48
N VAL A 75 -11.02 -0.73 -9.83
CA VAL A 75 -12.12 -1.62 -9.42
C VAL A 75 -11.91 -3.02 -9.98
N THR A 76 -11.55 -3.13 -11.26
CA THR A 76 -11.33 -4.44 -11.90
C THR A 76 -10.09 -5.13 -11.34
N THR A 77 -8.98 -4.42 -11.17
CA THR A 77 -7.75 -5.01 -10.61
C THR A 77 -7.95 -5.37 -9.13
N ALA A 78 -8.70 -4.58 -8.36
CA ALA A 78 -9.13 -4.90 -7.00
C ALA A 78 -9.99 -6.17 -6.96
N GLY A 79 -10.96 -6.27 -7.88
CA GLY A 79 -11.80 -7.46 -8.02
C GLY A 79 -11.00 -8.70 -8.35
N VAL A 80 -10.01 -8.60 -9.24
CA VAL A 80 -9.09 -9.71 -9.56
C VAL A 80 -8.20 -10.07 -8.37
N ALA A 81 -7.66 -9.10 -7.65
CA ALA A 81 -6.88 -9.34 -6.43
C ALA A 81 -7.71 -10.05 -5.35
N LEU A 82 -8.97 -9.63 -5.16
CA LEU A 82 -9.92 -10.27 -4.25
C LEU A 82 -10.29 -11.69 -4.69
N LEU A 83 -10.48 -11.92 -5.99
CA LEU A 83 -10.72 -13.26 -6.53
C LEU A 83 -9.52 -14.18 -6.27
N ILE A 84 -8.31 -13.71 -6.55
CA ILE A 84 -7.07 -14.48 -6.33
C ILE A 84 -6.91 -14.82 -4.85
N THR A 85 -7.09 -13.84 -3.95
CA THR A 85 -6.99 -14.08 -2.50
C THR A 85 -8.09 -15.03 -2.00
N PHE A 86 -9.31 -14.92 -2.51
CA PHE A 86 -10.39 -15.87 -2.22
C PHE A 86 -10.08 -17.29 -2.70
N LEU A 87 -9.55 -17.45 -3.91
CA LEU A 87 -9.15 -18.75 -4.46
C LEU A 87 -7.99 -19.37 -3.67
N ILE A 88 -7.01 -18.56 -3.27
CA ILE A 88 -5.90 -18.99 -2.41
C ILE A 88 -6.43 -19.47 -1.06
N GLN A 89 -7.32 -18.68 -0.42
CA GLN A 89 -7.90 -19.03 0.87
C GLN A 89 -8.72 -20.32 0.81
N THR A 90 -9.54 -20.47 -0.24
CA THR A 90 -10.34 -21.67 -0.46
C THR A 90 -9.46 -22.89 -0.73
N GLY A 91 -8.42 -22.73 -1.57
CA GLY A 91 -7.46 -23.79 -1.87
C GLY A 91 -6.68 -24.26 -0.64
N CYS A 92 -6.19 -23.34 0.19
CA CYS A 92 -5.50 -23.70 1.43
C CYS A 92 -6.43 -24.36 2.46
N SER A 93 -7.67 -23.89 2.58
CA SER A 93 -8.66 -24.49 3.47
C SER A 93 -9.05 -25.91 3.02
N PHE A 94 -9.14 -26.13 1.71
CA PHE A 94 -9.33 -27.44 1.12
C PHE A 94 -8.15 -28.37 1.39
N VAL A 95 -6.92 -27.90 1.18
CA VAL A 95 -5.70 -28.67 1.50
C VAL A 95 -5.67 -29.02 3.00
N ALA A 96 -6.02 -28.09 3.90
CA ALA A 96 -6.10 -28.36 5.33
C ALA A 96 -7.14 -29.44 5.66
N SER A 97 -8.28 -29.46 4.96
CA SER A 97 -9.33 -30.48 5.15
C SER A 97 -8.91 -31.88 4.72
N LEU A 98 -7.89 -32.02 3.84
CA LEU A 98 -7.35 -33.32 3.43
C LEU A 98 -6.51 -34.00 4.52
N PHE A 99 -6.07 -33.28 5.56
CA PHE A 99 -5.19 -33.83 6.61
C PHE A 99 -5.91 -34.44 7.83
N GLY A 100 -7.25 -34.47 7.86
CA GLY A 100 -8.07 -35.28 8.79
C GLY A 100 -8.10 -34.85 10.28
N ASP A 101 -9.12 -35.35 11.01
CA ASP A 101 -9.46 -34.94 12.38
C ASP A 101 -8.42 -35.29 13.47
N SER A 102 -7.50 -36.24 13.22
CA SER A 102 -6.42 -36.56 14.19
C SER A 102 -5.35 -35.48 14.29
N PHE A 103 -5.31 -34.53 13.35
CA PHE A 103 -4.44 -33.35 13.39
C PHE A 103 -5.14 -32.13 14.05
N SER A 104 -6.38 -32.27 14.53
CA SER A 104 -7.25 -31.18 15.04
C SER A 104 -6.68 -30.42 16.25
N SER A 105 -5.97 -31.08 17.17
CA SER A 105 -5.34 -30.44 18.34
C SER A 105 -4.01 -29.74 18.02
N GLY A 106 -3.28 -30.19 16.98
CA GLY A 106 -2.16 -29.44 16.39
C GLY A 106 -2.61 -28.29 15.48
N LEU A 107 -3.83 -28.41 14.94
CA LEU A 107 -4.47 -27.47 14.01
C LEU A 107 -5.07 -26.22 14.65
N TYR A 108 -5.25 -26.10 15.97
CA TYR A 108 -5.58 -24.78 16.52
C TYR A 108 -4.42 -23.80 16.34
N VAL A 109 -3.19 -24.28 16.57
CA VAL A 109 -1.97 -23.52 16.27
C VAL A 109 -1.77 -23.41 14.75
N SER A 110 -2.01 -24.48 13.97
CA SER A 110 -1.88 -24.39 12.50
C SER A 110 -2.99 -23.60 11.82
N SER A 111 -4.20 -23.46 12.37
CA SER A 111 -5.26 -22.59 11.85
C SER A 111 -4.89 -21.14 12.09
N LEU A 112 -4.32 -20.82 13.25
CA LEU A 112 -3.81 -19.48 13.57
C LEU A 112 -2.59 -19.14 12.70
N VAL A 113 -1.65 -20.08 12.55
CA VAL A 113 -0.49 -19.92 11.66
C VAL A 113 -0.93 -19.81 10.21
N LEU A 114 -1.86 -20.64 9.73
CA LEU A 114 -2.42 -20.51 8.38
C LEU A 114 -3.18 -19.19 8.23
N HIS A 115 -3.85 -18.72 9.29
CA HIS A 115 -4.49 -17.42 9.31
C HIS A 115 -3.46 -16.30 9.11
N PHE A 116 -2.44 -16.22 9.96
CA PHE A 116 -1.37 -15.23 9.83
C PHE A 116 -0.50 -15.39 8.57
N LEU A 117 -0.34 -16.63 8.08
CA LEU A 117 0.43 -16.95 6.89
C LEU A 117 -0.26 -16.46 5.61
N TRP A 118 -1.60 -16.42 5.56
CA TRP A 118 -2.32 -15.91 4.38
C TRP A 118 -2.32 -14.38 4.30
N TRP A 119 -2.10 -13.67 5.41
CA TRP A 119 -1.99 -12.21 5.40
C TRP A 119 -0.83 -11.74 4.52
N PHE A 120 0.30 -12.45 4.52
CA PHE A 120 1.46 -12.09 3.70
C PHE A 120 1.20 -12.10 2.17
N PRO A 121 0.75 -13.21 1.54
CA PRO A 121 0.47 -13.23 0.11
C PRO A 121 -0.68 -12.30 -0.26
N SER A 122 -1.68 -12.15 0.61
CA SER A 122 -2.80 -11.23 0.37
C SER A 122 -2.33 -9.78 0.38
N MET A 123 -1.50 -9.40 1.34
CA MET A 123 -0.85 -8.09 1.39
C MET A 123 0.03 -7.84 0.17
N ALA A 124 0.79 -8.84 -0.28
CA ALA A 124 1.62 -8.73 -1.47
C ALA A 124 0.77 -8.51 -2.74
N VAL A 125 -0.32 -9.25 -2.92
CA VAL A 125 -1.24 -9.10 -4.06
C VAL A 125 -1.92 -7.73 -4.01
N ILE A 126 -2.51 -7.35 -2.87
CA ILE A 126 -3.18 -6.05 -2.70
C ILE A 126 -2.20 -4.91 -3.00
N LYS A 127 -0.96 -5.03 -2.53
CA LYS A 127 0.07 -4.02 -2.78
C LYS A 127 0.58 -3.99 -4.20
N LEU A 128 0.79 -5.14 -4.83
CA LEU A 128 1.20 -5.18 -6.22
C LEU A 128 0.12 -4.58 -7.12
N THR A 129 -1.12 -4.96 -6.91
CA THR A 129 -2.30 -4.38 -7.57
C THR A 129 -2.40 -2.88 -7.34
N SER A 130 -2.24 -2.43 -6.09
CA SER A 130 -2.30 -1.00 -5.77
C SER A 130 -1.18 -0.21 -6.43
N ILE A 131 0.02 -0.79 -6.57
CA ILE A 131 1.16 -0.17 -7.26
C ILE A 131 0.86 -0.07 -8.76
N ILE A 132 0.49 -1.18 -9.40
CA ILE A 132 0.18 -1.22 -10.83
C ILE A 132 -0.90 -0.20 -11.18
N ASN A 133 -1.92 -0.10 -10.33
CA ASN A 133 -3.06 0.75 -10.60
C ASN A 133 -2.85 2.22 -10.23
N ASN A 134 -2.19 2.50 -9.10
CA ASN A 134 -2.10 3.87 -8.58
C ASN A 134 -0.82 4.60 -8.98
N ASN A 135 0.18 3.91 -9.55
CA ASN A 135 1.44 4.55 -9.95
C ASN A 135 1.24 5.64 -10.99
N GLU A 136 0.39 5.44 -12.00
CA GLU A 136 0.20 6.44 -13.06
C GLU A 136 -0.37 7.75 -12.50
N VAL A 137 -1.37 7.65 -11.61
CA VAL A 137 -1.99 8.79 -10.94
C VAL A 137 -0.96 9.49 -10.04
N ALA A 138 -0.28 8.71 -9.20
CA ALA A 138 0.70 9.21 -8.26
C ALA A 138 1.86 9.90 -8.98
N ASP A 139 2.35 9.31 -10.07
CA ASP A 139 3.46 9.84 -10.87
C ASP A 139 3.07 11.13 -11.60
N LYS A 140 1.84 11.24 -12.13
CA LYS A 140 1.35 12.48 -12.74
C LYS A 140 1.31 13.63 -11.73
N VAL A 141 0.75 13.39 -10.54
CA VAL A 141 0.67 14.40 -9.47
C VAL A 141 2.04 14.71 -8.89
N PHE A 142 2.89 13.68 -8.73
CA PHE A 142 4.26 13.84 -8.29
C PHE A 142 5.08 14.67 -9.27
N LEU A 143 4.99 14.39 -10.57
CA LEU A 143 5.68 15.12 -11.63
C LEU A 143 5.28 16.60 -11.63
N PHE A 144 3.98 16.88 -11.46
CA PHE A 144 3.46 18.24 -11.37
C PHE A 144 4.02 19.02 -10.17
N LYS A 145 4.18 18.35 -9.01
CA LYS A 145 4.55 19.02 -7.76
C LYS A 145 6.04 19.03 -7.45
N TYR A 146 6.76 17.96 -7.77
CA TYR A 146 8.15 17.71 -7.37
C TYR A 146 9.10 17.51 -8.56
N GLY A 147 8.58 17.43 -9.80
CA GLY A 147 9.37 17.15 -11.00
C GLY A 147 9.66 15.65 -11.16
N LYS A 148 10.73 15.32 -11.91
CA LYS A 148 10.99 13.92 -12.31
C LYS A 148 11.31 13.04 -11.10
N PRO A 149 10.74 11.82 -11.01
CA PRO A 149 11.05 10.87 -9.94
C PRO A 149 12.52 10.46 -9.99
N LYS A 150 13.09 10.11 -8.83
CA LYS A 150 14.46 9.63 -8.76
C LYS A 150 14.54 8.20 -9.30
N PHE A 151 15.55 7.95 -10.14
CA PHE A 151 15.81 6.60 -10.64
C PHE A 151 16.30 5.70 -9.50
N VAL A 152 15.59 4.59 -9.25
CA VAL A 152 15.97 3.55 -8.30
C VAL A 152 16.22 2.26 -9.07
N PRO A 153 17.35 1.55 -8.86
CA PRO A 153 17.61 0.28 -9.51
C PRO A 153 16.51 -0.75 -9.22
N ILE A 154 16.12 -1.55 -10.23
CA ILE A 154 15.02 -2.54 -10.11
C ILE A 154 15.24 -3.49 -8.92
N GLY A 155 16.46 -3.96 -8.71
CA GLY A 155 16.78 -4.85 -7.58
C GLY A 155 16.58 -4.18 -6.21
N ALA A 156 16.89 -2.89 -6.10
CA ALA A 156 16.65 -2.12 -4.88
C ALA A 156 15.14 -1.92 -4.66
N SER A 157 14.38 -1.61 -5.72
CA SER A 157 12.92 -1.49 -5.66
C SER A 157 12.24 -2.79 -5.24
N ILE A 158 12.68 -3.94 -5.75
CA ILE A 158 12.15 -5.26 -5.35
C ILE A 158 12.47 -5.55 -3.88
N SER A 159 13.70 -5.29 -3.44
CA SER A 159 14.07 -5.49 -2.03
C SER A 159 13.26 -4.61 -1.10
N GLU A 160 13.02 -3.35 -1.49
CA GLU A 160 12.23 -2.39 -0.75
C GLU A 160 10.76 -2.81 -0.68
N PHE A 161 10.20 -3.31 -1.79
CA PHE A 161 8.86 -3.87 -1.84
C PHE A 161 8.71 -5.07 -0.89
N ILE A 162 9.62 -6.04 -0.95
CA ILE A 162 9.61 -7.23 -0.09
C ILE A 162 9.72 -6.82 1.38
N PHE A 163 10.66 -5.94 1.72
CA PHE A 163 10.83 -5.46 3.08
C PHE A 163 9.54 -4.83 3.61
N SER A 164 8.94 -3.92 2.83
CA SER A 164 7.72 -3.25 3.25
C SER A 164 6.52 -4.20 3.34
N CYS A 165 6.41 -5.20 2.47
CA CYS A 165 5.38 -6.26 2.59
C CYS A 165 5.54 -7.05 3.89
N ILE A 166 6.75 -7.50 4.22
CA ILE A 166 7.03 -8.25 5.46
C ILE A 166 6.71 -7.38 6.67
N TYR A 167 7.21 -6.15 6.68
CA TYR A 167 7.02 -5.20 7.77
C TYR A 167 5.55 -4.88 8.02
N GLN A 168 4.80 -4.53 6.98
CA GLN A 168 3.37 -4.22 7.09
C GLN A 168 2.56 -5.41 7.57
N THR A 169 2.91 -6.62 7.10
CA THR A 169 2.26 -7.85 7.57
C THR A 169 2.50 -8.05 9.07
N ILE A 170 3.76 -7.96 9.52
CA ILE A 170 4.10 -8.09 10.94
C ILE A 170 3.41 -7.01 11.77
N PHE A 171 3.29 -5.79 11.25
CA PHE A 171 2.64 -4.69 11.95
C PHE A 171 1.14 -4.91 12.17
N ILE A 172 0.44 -5.50 11.19
CA ILE A 172 -0.97 -5.90 11.35
C ILE A 172 -1.07 -7.05 12.36
N VAL A 173 -0.19 -8.06 12.28
CA VAL A 173 -0.16 -9.15 13.26
C VAL A 173 0.09 -8.63 14.67
N GLN A 174 1.00 -7.66 14.82
CA GLN A 174 1.25 -6.97 16.09
C GLN A 174 -0.03 -6.32 16.62
N ALA A 175 -0.81 -5.65 15.76
CA ALA A 175 -2.07 -5.03 16.15
C ALA A 175 -3.06 -6.05 16.75
N GLU A 176 -3.25 -7.19 16.07
CA GLU A 176 -4.13 -8.27 16.54
C GLU A 176 -3.65 -8.86 17.88
N ILE A 177 -2.35 -9.13 18.02
CA ILE A 177 -1.76 -9.65 19.26
C ILE A 177 -1.96 -8.66 20.42
N VAL A 178 -1.72 -7.38 20.17
CA VAL A 178 -1.90 -6.32 21.16
C VAL A 178 -3.37 -6.23 21.59
N CYS A 179 -4.30 -6.30 20.65
CA CYS A 179 -5.73 -6.26 20.96
C CYS A 179 -6.20 -7.49 21.75
N MET A 180 -5.63 -8.67 21.47
CA MET A 180 -5.89 -9.91 22.19
C MET A 180 -5.33 -9.89 23.62
N LEU A 181 -4.16 -9.27 23.83
CA LEU A 181 -3.48 -9.26 25.13
C LEU A 181 -4.05 -8.21 26.11
N VAL A 182 -4.67 -7.14 25.59
CA VAL A 182 -5.21 -6.04 26.40
C VAL A 182 -6.64 -6.37 26.89
N PRO A 183 -6.86 -6.53 28.22
CA PRO A 183 -8.16 -6.94 28.74
C PRO A 183 -9.22 -5.82 28.75
N TRP A 184 -8.81 -4.54 28.67
CA TRP A 184 -9.74 -3.41 28.60
C TRP A 184 -10.22 -3.17 27.17
N GLN A 185 -11.49 -3.45 26.92
CA GLN A 185 -12.16 -3.32 25.61
C GLN A 185 -11.95 -1.94 24.96
N TRP A 186 -12.08 -0.87 25.74
CA TRP A 186 -11.90 0.51 25.24
C TRP A 186 -10.46 0.80 24.83
N VAL A 187 -9.49 0.30 25.61
CA VAL A 187 -8.07 0.49 25.32
C VAL A 187 -7.66 -0.34 24.10
N SER A 188 -8.12 -1.59 24.03
CA SER A 188 -7.92 -2.48 22.88
C SER A 188 -8.42 -1.83 21.60
N ARG A 189 -9.65 -1.29 21.59
CA ARG A 189 -10.22 -0.59 20.43
C ARG A 189 -9.45 0.67 20.04
N LEU A 190 -8.95 1.45 21.00
CA LEU A 190 -8.12 2.62 20.69
C LEU A 190 -6.77 2.22 20.09
N LEU A 191 -6.17 1.13 20.58
CA LEU A 191 -4.92 0.62 20.03
C LEU A 191 -5.13 0.01 18.64
N GLU A 192 -6.25 -0.66 18.40
CA GLU A 192 -6.66 -1.12 17.07
C GLU A 192 -6.70 0.06 16.09
N TRP A 193 -7.45 1.11 16.44
CA TRP A 193 -7.57 2.32 15.62
C TRP A 193 -6.22 2.98 15.37
N LEU A 194 -5.36 3.03 16.38
CA LEU A 194 -4.01 3.57 16.27
C LEU A 194 -3.15 2.75 15.28
N HIS A 195 -3.13 1.42 15.39
CA HIS A 195 -2.35 0.59 14.48
C HIS A 195 -2.87 0.66 13.04
N TYR A 196 -4.18 0.49 12.83
CA TYR A 196 -4.76 0.47 11.49
C TYR A 196 -4.67 1.84 10.79
N SER A 197 -4.89 2.95 11.52
CA SER A 197 -4.72 4.30 10.97
C SER A 197 -3.27 4.57 10.55
N LEU A 198 -2.29 4.24 11.39
CA LEU A 198 -0.87 4.37 11.06
C LEU A 198 -0.46 3.46 9.89
N PHE A 199 -1.03 2.26 9.80
CA PHE A 199 -0.84 1.37 8.67
C PHE A 199 -1.34 2.00 7.36
N TYR A 200 -2.56 2.55 7.34
CA TYR A 200 -3.10 3.21 6.14
C TYR A 200 -2.29 4.44 5.73
N ALA A 201 -1.85 5.25 6.71
CA ALA A 201 -1.00 6.39 6.45
C ALA A 201 0.37 5.97 5.88
N LEU A 202 1.06 5.03 6.52
CA LEU A 202 2.32 4.47 6.04
C LEU A 202 2.19 4.00 4.59
N TYR A 203 1.13 3.24 4.30
CA TYR A 203 0.89 2.65 3.00
C TYR A 203 0.65 3.72 1.92
N ALA A 204 -0.10 4.79 2.22
CA ALA A 204 -0.30 5.91 1.30
C ALA A 204 0.98 6.73 1.06
N PHE A 205 1.71 7.06 2.12
CA PHE A 205 2.95 7.85 2.03
C PHE A 205 4.11 7.05 1.41
N GLU A 206 4.05 5.72 1.42
CA GLU A 206 5.05 4.87 0.78
C GLU A 206 5.24 5.20 -0.70
N TYR A 207 4.15 5.52 -1.42
CA TYR A 207 4.20 5.91 -2.83
C TYR A 207 5.02 7.18 -3.03
N LYS A 208 4.69 8.22 -2.27
CA LYS A 208 5.44 9.48 -2.30
C LYS A 208 6.91 9.28 -1.93
N TRP A 209 7.19 8.52 -0.88
CA TRP A 209 8.54 8.29 -0.41
C TRP A 209 9.36 7.42 -1.35
N ALA A 210 8.74 6.44 -2.01
CA ALA A 210 9.35 5.67 -3.07
C ALA A 210 9.75 6.58 -4.25
N SER A 211 8.86 7.46 -4.73
CA SER A 211 9.16 8.42 -5.80
C SER A 211 10.24 9.45 -5.43
N LEU A 212 10.37 9.78 -4.14
CA LEU A 212 11.45 10.62 -3.59
C LEU A 212 12.77 9.87 -3.35
N GLY A 213 12.79 8.55 -3.48
CA GLY A 213 13.93 7.69 -3.20
C GLY A 213 14.30 7.61 -1.71
N ILE A 214 13.34 7.80 -0.80
CA ILE A 214 13.56 7.68 0.64
C ILE A 214 13.54 6.18 1.02
N PRO A 215 14.58 5.65 1.69
CA PRO A 215 14.66 4.24 2.03
C PRO A 215 13.71 3.87 3.18
N GLY A 216 13.25 2.60 3.21
CA GLY A 216 12.16 2.15 4.07
C GLY A 216 12.38 2.32 5.57
N HIS A 217 13.61 2.12 6.04
CA HIS A 217 13.96 2.29 7.45
C HIS A 217 13.77 3.74 7.94
N THR A 218 14.00 4.72 7.06
CA THR A 218 13.80 6.14 7.37
C THR A 218 12.31 6.50 7.42
N ARG A 219 11.47 5.82 6.63
CA ARG A 219 10.02 6.07 6.56
C ARG A 219 9.34 5.81 7.91
N VAL A 220 9.75 4.74 8.61
CA VAL A 220 9.21 4.43 9.94
C VAL A 220 9.57 5.51 10.95
N ALA A 221 10.83 5.95 10.96
CA ALA A 221 11.25 7.05 11.83
C ALA A 221 10.47 8.34 11.53
N GLN A 222 10.12 8.62 10.28
CA GLN A 222 9.29 9.78 9.94
C GLN A 222 7.89 9.68 10.57
N ILE A 223 7.29 8.49 10.58
CA ILE A 223 5.97 8.28 11.20
C ILE A 223 6.05 8.38 12.72
N GLU A 224 7.01 7.71 13.35
CA GLU A 224 7.14 7.71 14.82
C GLU A 224 7.43 9.11 15.38
N ASN A 225 8.15 9.94 14.62
CA ASN A 225 8.46 11.33 15.01
C ASN A 225 7.28 12.30 14.85
N ASN A 226 6.30 12.01 13.98
CA ASN A 226 5.10 12.83 13.80
C ASN A 226 3.83 11.98 13.86
N CYS A 227 3.77 11.09 14.86
CA CYS A 227 2.70 10.10 15.01
C CYS A 227 1.28 10.72 14.99
N PRO A 228 1.00 11.86 15.68
CA PRO A 228 -0.35 12.44 15.70
C PRO A 228 -0.87 12.84 14.32
N TYR A 229 0.00 13.43 13.48
CA TYR A 229 -0.36 13.77 12.11
C TYR A 229 -0.69 12.53 11.29
N TYR A 230 0.16 11.49 11.33
CA TYR A 230 -0.05 10.28 10.52
C TYR A 230 -1.24 9.45 11.01
N PHE A 231 -1.45 9.37 12.33
CA PHE A 231 -2.65 8.80 12.93
C PHE A 231 -3.90 9.49 12.37
N ALA A 232 -3.94 10.82 12.44
CA ALA A 232 -5.07 11.60 11.98
C ALA A 232 -5.27 11.54 10.46
N PHE A 233 -4.19 11.40 9.69
CA PHE A 233 -4.25 11.20 8.25
C PHE A 233 -4.91 9.85 7.87
N GLY A 234 -4.58 8.78 8.58
CA GLY A 234 -5.15 7.45 8.31
C GLY A 234 -6.54 7.22 8.90
N LEU A 235 -6.95 8.04 9.87
CA LEU A 235 -8.19 7.87 10.62
C LEU A 235 -9.46 7.92 9.74
N PRO A 236 -9.63 8.87 8.79
CA PRO A 236 -10.80 8.89 7.91
C PRO A 236 -10.97 7.60 7.12
N ILE A 237 -9.87 7.06 6.58
CA ILE A 237 -9.87 5.79 5.84
C ILE A 237 -10.27 4.65 6.77
N HIS A 238 -9.67 4.57 7.95
CA HIS A 238 -9.99 3.52 8.92
C HIS A 238 -11.46 3.56 9.35
N PHE A 239 -12.00 4.75 9.57
CA PHE A 239 -13.40 4.92 9.95
C PHE A 239 -14.35 4.42 8.86
N ILE A 240 -14.09 4.76 7.59
CA ILE A 240 -14.92 4.31 6.48
C ILE A 240 -14.75 2.79 6.28
N VAL A 241 -13.52 2.29 6.23
CA VAL A 241 -13.21 0.86 6.04
C VAL A 241 -13.80 0.01 7.18
N GLY A 242 -13.75 0.50 8.41
CA GLY A 242 -14.30 -0.15 9.60
C GLY A 242 -15.83 -0.22 9.66
N PHE A 243 -16.54 0.44 8.75
CA PHE A 243 -18.01 0.32 8.65
C PHE A 243 -18.46 -1.09 8.26
N TRP A 244 -17.59 -1.87 7.60
CA TRP A 244 -17.92 -3.21 7.14
C TRP A 244 -17.30 -4.31 8.01
N ASP A 245 -18.16 -5.21 8.49
CA ASP A 245 -17.75 -6.33 9.34
C ASP A 245 -16.97 -7.40 8.57
N SER A 246 -17.39 -7.71 7.34
CA SER A 246 -16.72 -8.74 6.53
C SER A 246 -15.36 -8.27 6.03
N LEU A 247 -14.36 -9.13 6.17
CA LEU A 247 -12.98 -8.89 5.71
C LEU A 247 -12.93 -8.60 4.20
N TYR A 248 -13.77 -9.27 3.41
CA TYR A 248 -13.85 -9.03 1.96
C TYR A 248 -14.38 -7.64 1.64
N THR A 249 -15.46 -7.22 2.30
CA THR A 249 -16.03 -5.88 2.11
C THR A 249 -15.10 -4.78 2.63
N ARG A 250 -14.39 -5.05 3.73
CA ARG A 250 -13.36 -4.17 4.29
C ARG A 250 -12.20 -3.98 3.32
N THR A 251 -11.74 -5.07 2.71
CA THR A 251 -10.66 -5.05 1.72
C THR A 251 -11.10 -4.33 0.44
N MET A 252 -12.33 -4.57 -0.03
CA MET A 252 -12.90 -3.85 -1.17
C MET A 252 -12.98 -2.34 -0.89
N ALA A 253 -13.52 -1.94 0.26
CA ALA A 253 -13.59 -0.53 0.67
C ALA A 253 -12.20 0.10 0.74
N PHE A 254 -11.23 -0.61 1.33
CA PHE A 254 -9.85 -0.16 1.36
C PHE A 254 -9.31 0.08 -0.05
N THR A 255 -9.43 -0.88 -0.98
CA THR A 255 -8.88 -0.71 -2.33
C THR A 255 -9.55 0.42 -3.12
N LEU A 256 -10.85 0.68 -2.89
CA LEU A 256 -11.56 1.80 -3.53
C LEU A 256 -11.13 3.17 -2.99
N LEU A 257 -10.90 3.28 -1.68
CA LEU A 257 -10.56 4.54 -1.02
C LEU A 257 -9.07 4.87 -1.10
N PHE A 258 -8.25 3.84 -1.30
CA PHE A 258 -6.80 3.96 -1.24
C PHE A 258 -6.17 4.88 -2.31
N PRO A 259 -6.61 4.90 -3.58
CA PRO A 259 -6.09 5.84 -4.59
C PRO A 259 -6.21 7.31 -4.15
N PHE A 260 -7.35 7.69 -3.55
CA PHE A 260 -7.58 9.03 -3.01
C PHE A 260 -6.63 9.35 -1.85
N SER A 261 -6.31 8.33 -1.06
CA SER A 261 -5.38 8.44 0.06
C SER A 261 -3.95 8.66 -0.41
N ILE A 262 -3.52 8.00 -1.49
CA ILE A 262 -2.22 8.26 -2.14
C ILE A 262 -2.18 9.68 -2.71
N LEU A 263 -3.25 10.13 -3.37
CA LEU A 263 -3.37 11.50 -3.85
C LEU A 263 -3.22 12.52 -2.71
N GLY A 264 -3.89 12.28 -1.58
CA GLY A 264 -3.73 13.08 -0.37
C GLY A 264 -2.27 13.08 0.12
N ALA A 265 -1.64 11.91 0.24
CA ALA A 265 -0.27 11.78 0.72
C ALA A 265 0.78 12.45 -0.21
N THR A 266 0.57 12.36 -1.53
CA THR A 266 1.46 12.98 -2.54
C THR A 266 1.38 14.51 -2.46
N VAL A 267 0.18 15.07 -2.28
CA VAL A 267 -0.04 16.52 -2.14
C VAL A 267 0.21 17.03 -0.73
N ALA A 268 0.19 16.16 0.28
CA ALA A 268 0.49 16.51 1.66
C ALA A 268 1.90 17.12 1.80
N ALA A 269 2.05 18.02 2.76
CA ALA A 269 3.34 18.53 3.20
C ALA A 269 3.37 18.41 4.73
N PRO A 270 3.67 17.21 5.26
CA PRO A 270 3.62 16.99 6.70
C PRO A 270 4.50 18.02 7.42
N PRO A 271 4.00 18.67 8.48
CA PRO A 271 4.79 19.62 9.25
C PRO A 271 6.05 18.93 9.80
N ARG A 272 7.17 19.64 9.79
CA ARG A 272 8.42 19.18 10.43
C ARG A 272 8.29 19.34 11.95
N SER A 273 7.39 18.62 12.60
CA SER A 273 7.35 18.59 14.06
C SER A 273 8.33 17.53 14.57
N GLN A 274 9.27 17.97 15.39
CA GLN A 274 10.11 17.11 16.23
C GLN A 274 9.35 16.93 17.53
N PHE A 275 8.51 15.91 17.66
CA PHE A 275 7.91 15.61 18.95
C PHE A 275 9.03 15.33 19.98
N PHE A 276 8.87 15.86 21.19
CA PHE A 276 9.78 15.63 22.32
C PHE A 276 9.79 14.17 22.80
N PHE A 277 8.81 13.35 22.38
CA PHE A 277 8.71 11.93 22.73
C PHE A 277 8.21 11.09 21.54
N PRO A 278 9.11 10.47 20.75
CA PRO A 278 8.70 9.57 19.67
C PRO A 278 8.03 8.34 20.25
N ILE A 279 6.83 8.01 19.76
CA ILE A 279 6.12 6.80 20.20
C ILE A 279 6.55 5.64 19.29
N HIS A 280 7.42 4.78 19.82
CA HIS A 280 8.00 3.65 19.09
C HIS A 280 7.05 2.44 18.97
N ILE A 281 5.82 2.66 18.48
CA ILE A 281 4.82 1.59 18.26
C ILE A 281 5.24 0.66 17.12
N MET A 282 6.00 1.16 16.14
CA MET A 282 6.38 0.42 14.94
C MET A 282 7.70 -0.34 15.12
N PHE A 283 8.51 0.04 16.11
CA PHE A 283 9.82 -0.57 16.39
C PHE A 283 9.81 -2.10 16.58
N PRO A 284 8.87 -2.73 17.33
CA PRO A 284 8.85 -4.18 17.47
C PRO A 284 8.69 -4.88 16.11
N SER A 285 7.80 -4.37 15.27
CA SER A 285 7.59 -4.87 13.92
C SER A 285 8.82 -4.71 13.03
N VAL A 286 9.54 -3.59 13.12
CA VAL A 286 10.80 -3.38 12.38
C VAL A 286 11.87 -4.37 12.82
N TYR A 287 12.01 -4.61 14.13
CA TYR A 287 12.97 -5.56 14.66
C TYR A 287 12.72 -6.98 14.14
N VAL A 288 11.47 -7.46 14.25
CA VAL A 288 11.08 -8.80 13.75
C VAL A 288 11.26 -8.89 12.23
N THR A 289 10.97 -7.82 11.49
CA THR A 289 11.20 -7.77 10.03
C THR A 289 12.68 -7.94 9.69
N ASN A 290 13.56 -7.24 10.41
CA ASN A 290 15.00 -7.33 10.18
C ASN A 290 15.52 -8.75 10.41
N GLU A 291 15.05 -9.42 11.46
CA GLU A 291 15.40 -10.82 11.72
C GLU A 291 14.80 -11.77 10.67
N ALA A 292 13.55 -11.59 10.27
CA ALA A 292 12.93 -12.37 9.20
C ALA A 292 13.69 -12.24 7.87
N CYS A 293 14.11 -11.02 7.50
CA CYS A 293 14.92 -10.76 6.31
C CYS A 293 16.30 -11.41 6.39
N LYS A 294 16.94 -11.44 7.57
CA LYS A 294 18.21 -12.17 7.78
C LYS A 294 18.01 -13.67 7.54
N LEU A 295 16.96 -14.27 8.09
CA LEU A 295 16.64 -15.68 7.90
C LEU A 295 16.39 -16.01 6.42
N LEU A 296 15.61 -15.19 5.71
CA LEU A 296 15.39 -15.35 4.27
C LEU A 296 16.70 -15.32 3.46
N ARG A 297 17.62 -14.41 3.81
CA ARG A 297 18.94 -14.33 3.17
C ARG A 297 19.79 -15.57 3.45
N LEU A 298 19.75 -16.11 4.66
CA LEU A 298 20.47 -17.35 5.01
C LEU A 298 19.94 -18.56 4.24
N LEU A 299 18.61 -18.66 4.09
CA LEU A 299 17.97 -19.72 3.31
C LEU A 299 18.28 -19.59 1.81
N SER A 300 18.25 -18.38 1.27
CA SER A 300 18.59 -18.11 -0.14
C SER A 300 20.09 -18.31 -0.42
N GLY A 301 20.97 -17.96 0.52
CA GLY A 301 22.42 -18.20 0.42
C GLY A 301 22.79 -19.67 0.41
N LYS A 302 22.09 -20.52 1.19
CA LYS A 302 22.23 -21.98 1.11
C LYS A 302 21.81 -22.56 -0.25
N SER A 303 20.76 -22.01 -0.86
CA SER A 303 20.28 -22.47 -2.17
C SER A 303 21.28 -22.22 -3.30
N LYS A 304 22.05 -21.13 -3.26
CA LYS A 304 23.09 -20.85 -4.29
C LYS A 304 24.35 -21.70 -4.12
N ALA A 305 24.69 -22.08 -2.88
CA ALA A 305 25.86 -22.94 -2.61
C ALA A 305 25.67 -24.39 -3.11
N GLN A 306 24.42 -24.85 -3.31
CA GLN A 306 24.12 -26.20 -3.80
C GLN A 306 24.07 -26.32 -5.34
N THR A 307 24.01 -25.22 -6.08
CA THR A 307 23.96 -25.26 -7.57
C THR A 307 25.36 -25.26 -8.21
N GLN A 308 26.42 -25.12 -7.42
CA GLN A 308 27.81 -25.10 -7.91
C GLN A 308 28.54 -26.38 -7.46
N LYS A 309 28.08 -27.53 -7.98
CA LYS A 309 28.83 -28.79 -7.89
C LYS A 309 29.91 -28.78 -8.99
N PRO A 310 31.19 -29.07 -8.70
CA PRO A 310 32.26 -28.92 -9.67
C PRO A 310 32.15 -30.01 -10.75
N THR A 311 32.12 -29.59 -12.01
CA THR A 311 32.46 -30.46 -13.14
C THR A 311 33.96 -30.74 -13.06
N ASP A 312 34.33 -31.93 -12.63
CA ASP A 312 35.68 -32.48 -12.81
C ASP A 312 36.00 -32.55 -14.31
N PRO A 313 37.10 -31.95 -14.79
CA PRO A 313 37.74 -32.42 -15.99
C PRO A 313 38.74 -33.52 -15.61
N MET A 314 38.33 -34.76 -15.89
CA MET A 314 39.26 -35.84 -16.23
C MET A 314 40.23 -35.38 -17.33
N LEU A 315 41.48 -35.85 -17.25
CA LEU A 315 42.54 -35.89 -18.28
C LEU A 315 43.40 -34.62 -18.46
N ARG A 316 44.58 -34.60 -17.83
CA ARG A 316 45.87 -35.01 -18.44
C ARG A 316 47.00 -34.96 -17.43
#